data_AF-A0A7X6VMS6-F1
#
_entry.id   AF-A0A7X6VMS6-F1
#
_cell.length_a   1.000
_cell.length_b   1.000
_cell.length_c   1.000
_cell.angle_alpha   90.00
_cell.angle_beta   90.00
_cell.angle_gamma   90.00
#
_symmetry.space_group_name_H-M   'P 1'
#
loop_
_entity.id
_entity.type
_entity.pdbx_description
1 polymer ?
#
loop_
_entity_poly.entity_id
_entity_poly.type
_entity_poly.pdbx_seq_one_letter_code
_entity_poly.pdbx_strand_id
1 'polypeptide(L)' 'MTATSQEQRKAFYLTTPIYYVNDIPHIGHAYTTIAADVLCRYKRMTGH' A
#
# COMPACT_ATOMS: atom_id res chain seq x y z
N MET A 1 -9.18 17.99 -34.35
CA MET A 1 -8.16 17.00 -33.92
C MET A 1 -7.93 17.17 -32.44
N THR A 2 -8.82 16.63 -31.61
CA THR A 2 -8.76 16.75 -30.15
C THR A 2 -8.08 15.50 -29.60
N ALA A 3 -6.88 15.66 -29.03
CA ALA A 3 -6.15 14.57 -28.40
C ALA A 3 -6.95 14.06 -27.19
N THR A 4 -7.28 12.77 -27.20
CA THR A 4 -7.83 12.06 -26.05
C THR A 4 -6.77 12.01 -24.95
N SER A 5 -6.92 12.85 -23.93
CA SER A 5 -6.12 12.81 -22.70
C SER A 5 -6.30 11.43 -22.05
N GLN A 6 -5.29 10.58 -22.16
CA GLN A 6 -5.22 9.31 -21.46
C GLN A 6 -5.17 9.59 -19.96
N GLU A 7 -6.22 9.19 -19.23
CA GLU A 7 -6.29 9.32 -17.78
C GLU A 7 -5.23 8.40 -17.15
N GLN A 8 -4.10 8.97 -16.74
CA GLN A 8 -3.01 8.23 -16.11
C GLN A 8 -3.53 7.64 -14.79
N ARG A 9 -3.66 6.30 -14.72
CA ARG A 9 -3.94 5.57 -13.47
C ARG A 9 -2.90 5.98 -12.42
N LYS A 10 -3.30 6.80 -11.45
CA LYS A 10 -2.42 7.21 -10.34
C LYS A 10 -2.08 5.98 -9.52
N ALA A 11 -0.78 5.68 -9.41
CA ALA A 11 -0.30 4.58 -8.57
C ALA A 11 -0.68 4.82 -7.10
N PHE A 12 -1.24 3.80 -6.45
CA PHE A 12 -1.59 3.81 -5.04
C PHE A 12 -0.35 3.46 -4.20
N TYR A 13 0.17 4.45 -3.47
CA TYR A 13 1.30 4.27 -2.57
C TYR A 13 0.82 4.22 -1.12
N LEU A 14 1.19 3.14 -0.43
CA LEU A 14 0.92 2.92 0.99
C LEU A 14 2.25 2.59 1.67
N THR A 15 2.57 3.30 2.75
CA THR A 15 3.82 3.12 3.50
C THR A 15 3.53 2.58 4.89
N THR A 16 4.30 1.59 5.32
CA THR A 16 4.32 1.11 6.70
C THR A 16 5.35 1.90 7.52
N PRO A 17 5.16 2.03 8.84
CA PRO A 17 6.19 2.60 9.71
C PRO A 17 7.45 1.72 9.69
N ILE A 18 8.61 2.35 9.86
CA ILE A 18 9.89 1.66 9.98
C ILE A 18 9.98 1.10 11.41
N TYR A 19 9.98 -0.23 11.54
CA TYR A 19 10.10 -0.89 12.84
C TYR A 19 11.55 -0.81 13.34
N TYR A 20 11.75 -0.31 14.56
CA TYR A 20 13.05 -0.30 15.21
C TYR A 20 13.49 -1.73 15.53
N VAL A 21 14.72 -2.08 15.13
CA VAL A 21 15.28 -3.45 15.20
C VAL A 21 15.74 -3.85 16.61
N ASN A 22 15.55 -2.98 17.60
CA ASN A 22 16.04 -3.18 18.97
C ASN A 22 15.24 -4.20 19.78
N ASP A 23 14.02 -4.54 19.34
CA ASP A 23 13.17 -5.52 20.00
C ASP A 23 12.71 -6.60 19.04
N ILE A 24 12.53 -7.82 19.56
CA ILE A 24 12.09 -9.00 18.80
C ILE A 24 10.76 -8.67 18.09
N PRO A 25 10.58 -9.05 16.81
CA PRO A 25 9.33 -8.85 16.10
C PRO A 25 8.15 -9.43 16.88
N HIS A 26 7.28 -8.55 17.38
CA HIS A 26 6.09 -8.91 18.15
C HIS A 26 4.81 -8.58 17.36
N ILE A 27 3.66 -8.99 17.88
CA ILE A 27 2.37 -8.92 17.15
C ILE A 27 2.01 -7.51 16.67
N GLY A 28 2.49 -6.46 17.37
CA GLY A 28 2.32 -5.07 16.96
C GLY A 28 2.98 -4.75 15.63
N HIS A 29 4.18 -5.28 15.37
CA HIS A 29 4.88 -5.11 14.09
C HIS A 29 4.17 -5.86 12.95
N ALA A 30 3.69 -7.08 13.22
CA ALA A 30 2.98 -7.89 12.25
C ALA A 30 1.64 -7.27 11.86
N TYR A 31 0.88 -6.75 12.83
CA TYR A 31 -0.46 -6.19 12.60
C TYR A 31 -0.44 -5.07 11.56
N THR A 32 0.44 -4.09 11.75
CA THR A 32 0.49 -2.93 10.86
C THR A 32 0.97 -3.32 9.45
N THR A 33 1.90 -4.30 9.34
CA THR A 33 2.34 -4.82 8.04
C THR A 33 1.23 -5.56 7.31
N ILE A 34 0.49 -6.42 8.02
CA ILE A 34 -0.62 -7.21 7.44
C ILE A 34 -1.78 -6.29 7.03
N ALA A 35 -2.15 -5.33 7.87
CA ALA A 35 -3.20 -4.37 7.53
C ALA A 35 -2.86 -3.57 6.27
N ALA A 36 -1.60 -3.17 6.12
CA ALA A 36 -1.13 -2.49 4.92
C ALA A 36 -1.15 -3.40 3.67
N ASP A 37 -0.73 -4.66 3.81
CA ASP A 37 -0.78 -5.64 2.71
C ASP A 37 -2.23 -5.88 2.23
N VAL A 38 -3.17 -6.09 3.17
CA VAL A 38 -4.59 -6.27 2.85
C VAL A 38 -5.16 -5.07 2.12
N LEU A 39 -4.85 -3.85 2.59
CA LEU A 39 -5.33 -2.62 1.95
C LEU A 39 -4.76 -2.47 0.53
N CYS A 40 -3.48 -2.77 0.33
CA CYS A 40 -2.83 -2.70 -0.96
C CYS A 40 -3.41 -3.74 -1.95
N ARG A 41 -3.66 -4.97 -1.49
CA ARG A 41 -4.33 -6.02 -2.28
C ARG A 41 -5.75 -5.64 -2.64
N TYR A 42 -6.52 -5.11 -1.70
CA TYR A 42 -7.87 -4.63 -1.97
C TYR A 42 -7.86 -3.55 -3.06
N LYS A 43 -6.98 -2.55 -2.94
CA LYS A 43 -6.87 -1.47 -3.95
C LYS A 43 -6.46 -1.98 -5.33
N ARG A 44 -5.55 -2.97 -5.41
CA ARG A 44 -5.20 -3.67 -6.66
C ARG A 44 -6.40 -4.42 -7.27
N MET A 45 -7.19 -5.12 -6.44
CA MET A 45 -8.39 -5.82 -6.90
C MET A 45 -9.50 -4.86 -7.36
N THR A 46 -9.63 -3.69 -6.73
CA THR A 46 -10.65 -2.69 -7.08
C THR A 46 -10.28 -1.79 -8.27
N GLY A 47 -9.15 -2.03 -8.93
CA GLY A 47 -8.81 -1.35 -10.19
C GLY A 47 -8.00 -0.05 -10.06
N HIS A 48 -7.25 0.15 -8.95
CA HIS A 48 -6.11 1.07 -8.97
C HIS A 48 -4.97 0.49 -9.82
#